data_AF-A0A934GGF6-F1
#
_entry.id   AF-A0A934GGF6-F1
#
_cell.length_a   1.000
_cell.length_b   1.000
_cell.length_c   1.000
_cell.angle_alpha   90.00
_cell.angle_beta   90.00
_cell.angle_gamma   90.00
#
_symmetry.space_group_name_H-M   'P 1'
#
loop_
_entity.id
_entity.type
_entity.pdbx_description
1 polymer ?
#
loop_
_entity_poly.entity_id
_entity_poly.type
_entity_poly.pdbx_seq_one_letter_code
_entity_poly.pdbx_strand_id
1 'polypeptide(L)'
;MTFAERLTGGIDAVVDLAGRATAWLCLGLALVMGTNVLMRYGFSLGSIWMQELEWHILVPICLLGISYTLLHREHVRVDVVFQYLTPKSK
;
A
#
# COMPACT_ATOMS: atom_id res chain seq x y z
N MET A 1 17.22 14.62 24.86
CA MET A 1 16.78 14.19 23.53
C MET A 1 17.67 14.87 22.51
N THR A 2 18.51 14.12 21.83
CA THR A 2 19.46 14.67 20.83
C THR A 2 18.67 15.23 19.64
N PHE A 3 19.24 16.21 18.93
CA PHE A 3 18.61 16.81 17.73
C PHE A 3 18.16 15.75 16.71
N ALA A 4 18.93 14.68 16.57
CA ALA A 4 18.64 13.54 15.71
C ALA A 4 17.35 12.78 16.10
N GLU A 5 17.07 12.61 17.39
CA GLU A 5 15.85 11.92 17.86
C GLU A 5 14.58 12.72 17.53
N ARG A 6 14.64 14.05 17.63
CA ARG A 6 13.50 14.92 17.29
C ARG A 6 13.20 14.90 15.79
N LEU A 7 14.24 14.85 14.96
CA LEU A 7 14.12 14.72 13.51
C LEU A 7 13.48 13.38 13.13
N THR A 8 13.97 12.28 13.73
CA THR A 8 13.43 10.94 13.46
C THR A 8 11.96 10.85 13.86
N GLY A 9 11.60 11.31 15.07
CA GLY A 9 10.19 11.31 15.50
C GLY A 9 9.26 12.17 14.63
N GLY A 10 9.78 13.26 14.05
CA GLY A 10 9.02 14.07 13.08
C GLY A 10 8.76 13.33 11.77
N ILE A 11 9.76 12.61 11.26
CA ILE A 11 9.64 11.78 10.05
C ILE A 11 8.65 10.64 10.30
N ASP A 12 8.76 9.95 11.43
CA ASP A 12 7.86 8.85 11.80
C ASP A 12 6.40 9.31 11.84
N ALA A 13 6.13 10.50 12.41
CA ALA A 13 4.79 11.07 12.45
C ALA A 13 4.23 11.42 11.06
N VAL A 14 5.08 11.91 10.15
CA VAL A 14 4.69 12.19 8.75
C VAL A 14 4.35 10.89 8.01
N VAL A 15 5.16 9.85 8.20
CA VAL A 15 4.92 8.53 7.60
C VAL A 15 3.64 7.91 8.13
N ASP A 16 3.38 8.02 9.44
CA ASP A 16 2.15 7.49 10.05
C ASP A 16 0.89 8.20 9.52
N LEU A 17 0.92 9.54 9.42
CA LEU A 17 -0.16 10.31 8.81
C LEU A 17 -0.37 9.95 7.33
N ALA A 18 0.72 9.82 6.56
CA ALA A 18 0.66 9.46 5.16
C ALA A 18 0.07 8.05 4.95
N GLY A 19 0.43 7.09 5.79
CA GLY A 19 -0.16 5.75 5.73
C GLY A 19 -1.63 5.72 6.06
N ARG A 20 -2.08 6.49 7.07
CA ARG A 20 -3.50 6.64 7.38
C ARG A 20 -4.28 7.32 6.25
N ALA A 21 -3.70 8.32 5.59
CA ALA A 21 -4.29 8.93 4.40
C ALA A 21 -4.35 7.93 3.22
N THR A 22 -3.33 7.08 3.10
CA THR A 22 -3.28 6.02 2.08
C THR A 22 -4.40 5.00 2.23
N ALA A 23 -4.81 4.66 3.46
CA ALA A 23 -5.95 3.79 3.70
C ALA A 23 -7.26 4.32 3.07
N TRP A 24 -7.46 5.65 3.07
CA TRP A 24 -8.60 6.26 2.39
C TRP A 24 -8.46 6.23 0.86
N LEU A 25 -7.23 6.37 0.34
CA LEU A 25 -6.97 6.21 -1.09
C LEU A 25 -7.28 4.78 -1.56
N CYS A 26 -7.00 3.75 -0.74
CA CYS A 26 -7.37 2.36 -1.03
C CYS A 26 -8.88 2.20 -1.22
N LEU A 27 -9.69 2.81 -0.34
CA LEU A 27 -11.15 2.84 -0.50
C LEU A 27 -11.56 3.55 -1.79
N GLY A 28 -10.92 4.69 -2.10
CA GLY A 28 -11.13 5.41 -3.36
C GLY A 28 -10.83 4.55 -4.59
N LEU A 29 -9.69 3.85 -4.60
CA LEU A 29 -9.32 2.93 -5.68
C LEU A 29 -10.36 1.81 -5.86
N ALA A 30 -10.82 1.21 -4.75
CA ALA A 30 -11.82 0.16 -4.80
C ALA A 30 -13.15 0.65 -5.40
N LEU A 31 -13.57 1.88 -5.09
CA LEU A 31 -14.76 2.50 -5.69
C LEU A 31 -14.58 2.79 -7.17
N VAL A 32 -13.42 3.32 -7.58
CA VAL A 32 -13.11 3.58 -9.00
C VAL A 32 -13.11 2.27 -9.79
N MET A 33 -12.38 1.25 -9.30
CA MET A 33 -12.35 -0.08 -9.94
C MET A 33 -13.74 -0.71 -10.00
N GLY A 34 -14.50 -0.68 -8.90
CA GLY A 34 -15.87 -1.21 -8.87
C GLY A 34 -16.77 -0.51 -9.88
N THR A 35 -16.69 0.82 -9.97
CA THR A 35 -17.45 1.61 -10.95
C THR A 35 -17.04 1.27 -12.37
N ASN A 36 -15.74 1.14 -12.65
CA ASN A 36 -15.23 0.78 -13.97
C ASN A 36 -15.72 -0.63 -14.39
N VAL A 37 -15.69 -1.60 -13.48
CA VAL A 37 -16.24 -2.95 -13.70
C VAL A 37 -17.76 -2.90 -13.97
N LEU A 38 -18.52 -2.14 -13.18
CA LEU A 38 -19.96 -1.98 -13.40
C LEU A 38 -20.28 -1.31 -14.74
N MET A 39 -19.54 -0.27 -15.13
CA MET A 39 -19.71 0.38 -16.44
C MET A 39 -19.35 -0.57 -17.58
N ARG A 40 -18.24 -1.30 -17.45
CA ARG A 40 -17.74 -2.19 -18.49
C ARG A 40 -18.64 -3.39 -18.72
N TYR A 41 -19.15 -4.03 -17.66
CA TYR A 41 -19.96 -5.24 -17.80
C TYR A 41 -21.46 -4.98 -17.74
N GLY A 42 -21.90 -3.98 -16.98
CA GLY A 42 -23.32 -3.61 -16.88
C GLY A 42 -23.80 -2.75 -18.06
N PHE A 43 -22.95 -1.83 -18.53
CA PHE A 43 -23.31 -0.88 -19.59
C PHE A 43 -22.49 -1.06 -20.88
N SER A 44 -21.54 -2.01 -20.92
CA SER A 44 -20.63 -2.21 -22.07
C SER A 44 -19.83 -0.96 -22.47
N LEU A 45 -19.64 -0.04 -21.52
CA LEU A 45 -18.86 1.19 -21.69
C LEU A 45 -17.49 0.99 -21.05
N GLY A 46 -16.45 0.94 -21.88
CA GLY A 46 -15.06 0.94 -21.42
C GLY A 46 -14.46 2.33 -21.50
N SER A 47 -13.89 2.83 -20.40
CA SER A 47 -13.22 4.13 -20.35
C SER A 47 -11.73 3.96 -20.06
N ILE A 48 -10.89 4.32 -21.04
CA ILE A 48 -9.42 4.33 -20.88
C ILE A 48 -9.02 5.31 -19.77
N TRP A 49 -9.73 6.44 -19.65
CA TRP A 49 -9.51 7.42 -18.59
C TRP A 49 -9.70 6.85 -17.18
N MET A 50 -10.72 6.00 -16.97
CA MET A 50 -10.91 5.34 -15.67
C MET A 50 -9.77 4.38 -15.38
N GLN A 51 -9.33 3.62 -16.38
CA GLN A 51 -8.20 2.71 -16.23
C GLN A 51 -6.91 3.47 -15.87
N GLU A 52 -6.61 4.59 -16.53
CA GLU A 52 -5.44 5.39 -16.16
C GLU A 52 -5.56 5.98 -14.76
N LEU A 53 -6.75 6.42 -14.36
CA LEU A 53 -6.98 6.90 -13.00
C LEU A 53 -6.70 5.81 -11.95
N GLU A 54 -7.07 4.56 -12.22
CA GLU A 54 -6.75 3.43 -11.33
C GLU A 54 -5.24 3.29 -11.11
N TRP A 55 -4.43 3.34 -12.18
CA TRP A 55 -2.97 3.27 -12.07
C TRP A 55 -2.37 4.45 -11.30
N HIS A 56 -2.88 5.66 -11.54
CA HIS A 56 -2.42 6.87 -10.85
C HIS A 56 -2.77 6.89 -9.36
N ILE A 57 -3.82 6.18 -8.93
CA ILE A 57 -4.17 6.02 -7.52
C ILE A 57 -3.40 4.84 -6.90
N LEU A 58 -3.23 3.74 -7.64
CA LEU A 58 -2.56 2.53 -7.18
C LEU A 58 -1.08 2.78 -6.85
N VAL A 59 -0.34 3.50 -7.70
CA VAL A 59 1.11 3.70 -7.51
C VAL A 59 1.42 4.45 -6.20
N PRO A 60 0.79 5.58 -5.87
CA PRO A 60 0.96 6.25 -4.58
C PRO A 60 0.60 5.35 -3.40
N ILE A 61 -0.47 4.56 -3.51
CA ILE A 61 -0.87 3.63 -2.45
C ILE A 61 0.25 2.63 -2.17
N CYS A 62 0.82 2.03 -3.20
CA CYS A 62 1.90 1.08 -3.04
C CYS A 62 3.15 1.73 -2.42
N LEU A 63 3.57 2.89 -2.94
CA LEU A 63 4.78 3.57 -2.47
C LEU A 63 4.67 4.04 -1.02
N LEU A 64 3.54 4.65 -0.65
CA LEU A 64 3.29 5.12 0.71
C LEU A 64 2.96 3.97 1.67
N GLY A 65 2.29 2.91 1.18
CA GLY A 65 2.01 1.71 1.95
C GLY A 65 3.28 0.95 2.33
N ILE A 66 4.27 0.87 1.44
CA ILE A 66 5.56 0.23 1.74
C ILE A 66 6.31 0.97 2.85
N SER A 67 6.37 2.30 2.82
CA SER A 67 7.05 3.06 3.88
C SER A 67 6.33 2.95 5.22
N TYR A 68 4.99 2.96 5.22
CA TYR A 68 4.18 2.78 6.42
C TYR A 68 4.35 1.41 7.06
N THR A 69 4.27 0.33 6.27
CA THR A 69 4.45 -1.05 6.75
C THR A 69 5.88 -1.30 7.22
N LEU A 70 6.87 -0.65 6.61
CA LEU A 70 8.26 -0.71 7.06
C LEU A 70 8.43 -0.06 8.44
N LEU A 71 7.83 1.12 8.67
CA LEU A 71 7.85 1.79 9.97
C LEU A 71 7.22 0.93 11.07
N HIS A 72 6.08 0.29 10.77
CA HIS A 72 5.36 -0.57 11.72
C HIS A 72 5.93 -1.99 11.83
N ARG A 73 6.94 -2.34 11.03
CA ARG A 73 7.49 -3.71 10.91
C ARG A 73 6.43 -4.77 10.57
N GLU A 74 5.38 -4.35 9.89
CA GLU A 74 4.26 -5.19 9.44
C GLU A 74 4.43 -5.68 8.00
N HIS A 75 5.64 -5.56 7.45
CA HIS A 75 5.99 -6.21 6.20
C HIS A 75 5.65 -7.72 6.28
N VAL A 76 4.83 -8.19 5.34
CA VAL A 76 4.48 -9.61 5.22
C VAL A 76 5.75 -10.38 4.86
N ARG A 77 6.37 -10.97 5.86
CA ARG A 77 7.50 -11.89 5.69
C ARG A 77 6.98 -13.16 5.01
N VAL A 78 7.20 -13.26 3.70
CA VAL A 78 6.93 -14.48 2.94
C VAL A 78 8.12 -15.43 3.17
N ASP A 79 8.21 -15.99 4.37
CA ASP A 79 9.26 -16.95 4.76
C ASP A 79 9.00 -18.36 4.18
N VAL A 80 8.66 -18.44 2.89
CA VAL A 80 8.34 -19.71 2.20
C VAL A 80 9.55 -20.63 2.15
N VAL A 81 10.76 -20.07 2.02
CA VAL A 81 12.00 -20.87 1.93
C VAL A 81 12.33 -21.56 3.26
N PHE A 82 12.03 -20.94 4.40
CA PHE A 82 12.31 -21.51 5.72
C PHE A 82 11.41 -22.71 6.07
N GLN A 83 10.23 -22.81 5.44
CA GLN A 83 9.32 -23.94 5.65
C GLN A 83 9.83 -25.23 4.99
N TYR A 84 10.69 -25.13 3.97
CA TYR A 84 11.26 -26.28 3.25
C TYR A 84 12.68 -26.65 3.71
N LEU A 85 13.30 -25.85 4.58
CA LEU A 85 14.63 -26.13 5.12
C LEU A 85 14.52 -26.99 6.39
N THR A 86 14.86 -28.28 6.26
CA THR A 86 14.98 -29.23 7.38
C THR A 86 15.86 -28.66 8.49
N PRO A 87 15.49 -28.78 9.78
CA PRO A 87 16.33 -28.32 10.87
C PRO A 87 17.72 -28.97 10.76
N LYS A 88 18.76 -28.16 10.61
CA LYS A 88 20.14 -28.64 10.65
C LYS A 88 20.38 -29.17 12.06
N SER A 89 20.41 -30.49 12.23
CA SER A 89 20.80 -31.13 13.49
C SER A 89 22.18 -30.60 13.88
N LYS A 90 22.30 -30.19 15.14
CA LYS A 90 23.55 -29.83 15.79
C LYS A 90 24.54 -31.00 15.73
#